data_AF-A0A519KSS8-F1
#
_entry.id   AF-A0A519KSS8-F1
#
_cell.length_a   1.000
_cell.length_b   1.000
_cell.length_c   1.000
_cell.angle_alpha   90.00
_cell.angle_beta   90.00
_cell.angle_gamma   90.00
#
_symmetry.space_group_name_H-M   'P 1'
#
loop_
_entity.id
_entity.type
_entity.pdbx_description
1 polymer ?
#
loop_
_entity_poly.entity_id
_entity_poly.type
_entity_poly.pdbx_seq_one_letter_code
_entity_poly.pdbx_strand_id
1 'polypeptide(L)'
;GATARALRFYEDKGLLTPARKGQTRVYDSRDRARLKLILRGRRIGFTLQEIQDMLDLYDSKDGNVHQMAVALRRHRAQIEALKQQREDLDGAIGMAEAACQAMEERLGATRPDLLPGAEEYEQILRSRLNHDEHHPFKARA
;
A
#
# COMPACT_ATOMS: atom_id res chain seq x y z
N GLY A 1 5.80 15.67 7.41
CA GLY A 1 6.53 16.00 8.66
C GLY A 1 6.09 15.08 9.78
N ALA A 2 6.78 15.07 10.92
CA ALA A 2 6.36 14.31 12.11
C ALA A 2 5.55 15.21 13.05
N THR A 3 4.51 14.67 13.69
CA THR A 3 3.72 15.41 14.69
C THR A 3 4.49 15.52 16.01
N ALA A 4 4.12 16.49 16.86
CA ALA A 4 4.70 16.61 18.20
C ALA A 4 4.53 15.34 19.06
N ARG A 5 3.41 14.62 18.88
CA ARG A 5 3.18 13.32 19.52
C ARG A 5 4.17 12.26 19.04
N ALA A 6 4.43 12.20 17.74
CA ALA A 6 5.40 11.26 17.17
C ALA A 6 6.83 11.56 17.64
N LEU A 7 7.21 12.84 17.72
CA LEU A 7 8.52 13.24 18.24
C LEU A 7 8.74 12.80 19.69
N ARG A 8 7.76 13.03 20.58
CA ARG A 8 7.82 12.54 21.97
C ARG A 8 7.91 11.02 22.04
N PHE A 9 7.12 10.33 21.23
CA PHE A 9 7.19 8.88 21.16
C PHE A 9 8.58 8.37 20.76
N TYR A 10 9.26 9.02 19.81
CA TYR A 10 10.63 8.65 19.46
C TYR A 10 11.66 9.00 20.54
N GLU A 11 11.45 10.08 21.31
CA GLU A 11 12.24 10.39 22.51
C GLU A 11 12.09 9.31 23.59
N ASP A 12 10.84 8.92 23.89
CA ASP A 12 10.53 7.91 24.91
C ASP A 12 11.15 6.54 24.56
N LYS A 13 11.36 6.30 23.26
CA LYS A 13 12.03 5.10 22.73
C LYS A 13 13.54 5.26 22.58
N GLY A 14 14.12 6.38 23.00
CA GLY A 14 15.57 6.64 22.94
C GLY A 14 16.11 6.87 21.52
N LEU A 15 15.24 6.99 20.51
CA LEU A 15 15.62 7.14 19.11
C LEU A 15 16.06 8.57 18.75
N LEU A 16 15.55 9.55 19.50
CA LEU A 16 15.93 10.95 19.44
C LEU A 16 16.29 11.42 20.83
N THR A 17 17.34 12.22 20.94
CA THR A 17 17.83 12.74 22.23
C THR A 17 18.06 14.23 22.11
N PRO A 18 17.00 15.03 21.89
CA PRO A 18 17.14 16.47 21.70
C PRO A 18 17.67 17.14 22.97
N ALA A 19 18.49 18.16 22.78
CA ALA A 19 18.89 19.04 23.86
C ALA A 19 17.69 19.85 24.39
N ARG A 20 17.80 20.40 25.59
CA ARG A 20 16.79 21.29 26.16
C ARG A 20 17.35 22.70 26.33
N LYS A 21 16.59 23.70 25.90
CA LYS A 21 16.80 25.12 26.21
C LYS A 21 15.59 25.62 26.99
N GLY A 22 15.70 25.62 28.32
CA GLY A 22 14.56 25.82 29.22
C GLY A 22 13.55 24.67 29.04
N GLN A 23 12.29 25.02 28.77
CA GLN A 23 11.22 24.04 28.51
C GLN A 23 11.15 23.57 27.04
N THR A 24 11.96 24.16 26.16
CA THR A 24 11.91 23.90 24.72
C THR A 24 12.91 22.82 24.31
N ARG A 25 12.44 21.85 23.53
CA ARG A 25 13.27 20.82 22.88
C ARG A 25 13.99 21.42 21.68
N VAL A 26 15.28 21.18 21.58
CA VAL A 26 16.13 21.64 20.47
C VAL A 26 16.71 20.41 19.78
N TYR A 27 16.23 20.14 18.56
CA TYR A 27 16.70 19.03 17.74
C TYR A 27 17.86 19.48 16.87
N ASP A 28 18.99 18.81 16.97
CA ASP A 28 20.18 19.14 16.20
C ASP A 28 20.15 18.53 14.79
N SER A 29 21.24 18.65 14.04
CA SER A 29 21.35 18.04 12.71
C SER A 29 21.30 16.52 12.72
N ARG A 30 21.85 15.88 13.77
CA ARG A 30 21.88 14.43 13.95
C ARG A 30 20.47 13.90 14.26
N ASP A 31 19.71 14.55 15.13
CA ASP A 31 18.31 14.23 15.41
C ASP A 31 17.47 14.30 14.13
N ARG A 32 17.65 15.37 13.33
CA ARG A 32 16.94 15.52 12.05
C ARG A 32 17.30 14.42 11.05
N ALA A 33 18.57 14.02 11.00
CA ALA A 33 19.01 12.91 10.16
C ALA A 33 18.42 11.58 10.61
N ARG A 34 18.47 11.26 11.92
CA ARG A 34 17.85 10.07 12.52
C ARG A 34 16.35 10.03 12.25
N LEU A 35 15.64 11.15 12.44
CA LEU A 35 14.20 11.23 12.15
C LEU A 35 13.89 10.91 10.68
N LYS A 36 14.68 11.43 9.72
CA LYS A 36 14.52 11.08 8.30
C LYS A 36 14.74 9.59 8.03
N LEU A 37 15.65 8.94 8.76
CA LEU A 37 15.89 7.49 8.63
C LEU A 37 14.73 6.69 9.23
N ILE A 38 14.25 7.07 10.41
CA ILE A 38 13.09 6.44 11.06
C ILE A 38 11.87 6.48 10.14
N LEU A 39 11.55 7.66 9.59
CA LEU A 39 10.39 7.81 8.70
C LEU A 39 10.53 6.98 7.41
N ARG A 40 11.73 6.90 6.84
CA ARG A 40 11.99 6.06 5.66
C ARG A 40 11.89 4.57 5.98
N GLY A 41 12.49 4.12 7.08
CA GLY A 41 12.41 2.72 7.51
C GLY A 41 10.98 2.27 7.77
N ARG A 42 10.17 3.11 8.44
CA ARG A 42 8.75 2.86 8.67
C ARG A 42 7.97 2.71 7.36
N ARG A 43 8.26 3.55 6.36
CA ARG A 43 7.60 3.49 5.04
C ARG A 43 7.94 2.21 4.27
N ILE A 44 9.15 1.67 4.46
CA ILE A 44 9.58 0.41 3.85
C ILE A 44 8.94 -0.81 4.56
N GLY A 45 8.36 -0.61 5.75
CA GLY A 45 7.69 -1.66 6.50
C GLY A 45 8.48 -2.18 7.70
N PHE A 46 9.63 -1.58 8.03
CA PHE A 46 10.36 -1.96 9.23
C PHE A 46 9.60 -1.57 10.50
N THR A 47 9.73 -2.43 11.51
CA THR A 47 9.31 -2.12 12.87
C THR A 47 10.26 -1.09 13.49
N LEU A 48 9.79 -0.45 14.56
CA LEU A 48 10.60 0.54 15.25
C LEU A 48 11.86 -0.07 15.88
N GLN A 49 11.76 -1.32 16.37
CA GLN A 49 12.88 -2.04 16.97
C GLN A 49 13.97 -2.31 15.93
N GLU A 50 13.62 -2.75 14.73
CA GLU A 50 14.60 -3.02 13.69
C GLU A 50 15.30 -1.73 13.22
N ILE A 51 14.55 -0.63 13.17
CA ILE A 51 15.12 0.69 12.89
C ILE A 51 16.10 1.08 14.00
N GLN A 52 15.74 0.84 15.27
CA GLN A 52 16.61 1.10 16.40
C GLN A 52 17.90 0.28 16.31
N ASP A 53 17.80 -1.03 16.09
CA ASP A 53 18.96 -1.91 15.93
C ASP A 53 19.89 -1.45 14.80
N MET A 54 19.33 -0.96 13.68
CA MET A 54 20.11 -0.39 12.59
C MET A 54 20.74 0.95 12.95
N LEU A 55 20.16 1.75 13.85
CA LEU A 55 20.68 3.06 14.25
C LEU A 55 21.66 2.99 15.43
N ASP A 56 21.58 1.96 16.26
CA ASP A 56 22.36 1.81 17.50
C ASP A 56 23.72 1.14 17.27
N LEU A 57 23.93 0.49 16.11
CA LEU A 57 25.23 -0.03 15.66
C LEU A 57 26.24 1.06 15.24
N TYR A 58 26.07 2.27 15.76
CA TYR A 58 26.94 3.40 15.50
C TYR A 58 28.26 3.23 16.26
N ASP A 59 29.26 2.66 15.59
CA ASP A 59 30.65 2.75 16.04
C ASP A 59 31.40 3.75 15.16
N SER A 60 31.85 4.85 15.77
CA SER A 60 32.64 5.87 15.06
C SER A 60 34.02 5.36 14.64
N LYS A 61 34.47 4.21 15.15
CA LYS A 61 35.82 3.69 14.92
C LYS A 61 36.02 2.99 13.57
N ASP A 62 34.96 2.53 12.93
CA ASP A 62 35.03 1.79 11.66
C ASP A 62 34.38 2.51 10.46
N GLY A 63 33.93 3.75 10.65
CA GLY A 63 33.23 4.50 9.60
C GLY A 63 31.79 4.04 9.33
N ASN A 64 31.17 3.30 10.25
CA ASN A 64 29.81 2.72 10.14
C ASN A 64 29.68 1.54 9.18
N VAL A 65 30.77 0.84 8.85
CA VAL A 65 30.74 -0.28 7.89
C VAL A 65 29.89 -1.44 8.43
N HIS A 66 30.01 -1.77 9.72
CA HIS A 66 29.17 -2.82 10.34
C HIS A 66 27.68 -2.46 10.31
N GLN A 67 27.35 -1.20 10.56
CA GLN A 67 25.98 -0.68 10.48
C GLN A 67 25.41 -0.90 9.07
N MET A 68 26.17 -0.53 8.04
CA MET A 68 25.76 -0.67 6.65
C MET A 68 25.54 -2.13 6.26
N ALA A 69 26.39 -3.05 6.75
CA ALA A 69 26.24 -4.47 6.49
C ALA A 69 24.93 -5.04 7.08
N VAL A 70 24.61 -4.68 8.33
CA VAL A 70 23.35 -5.11 8.98
C VAL A 70 22.14 -4.50 8.27
N ALA A 71 22.18 -3.20 7.98
CA ALA A 71 21.10 -2.53 7.26
C ALA A 71 20.87 -3.15 5.88
N LEU A 72 21.95 -3.39 5.11
CA LEU A 72 21.87 -4.02 3.79
C LEU A 72 21.19 -5.40 3.85
N ARG A 73 21.57 -6.24 4.82
CA ARG A 73 20.96 -7.56 4.99
C ARG A 73 19.46 -7.45 5.28
N ARG A 74 19.06 -6.57 6.21
CA ARG A 74 17.65 -6.34 6.54
C ARG A 74 16.86 -5.79 5.35
N HIS A 75 17.43 -4.84 4.61
CA HIS A 75 16.83 -4.32 3.38
C HIS A 75 16.62 -5.40 2.32
N ARG A 76 17.59 -6.28 2.10
CA ARG A 76 17.43 -7.40 1.16
C ARG A 76 16.31 -8.34 1.58
N ALA A 77 16.26 -8.72 2.85
CA ALA A 77 15.18 -9.57 3.36
C ALA A 77 13.80 -8.90 3.21
N GLN A 78 13.71 -7.61 3.50
CA GLN A 78 12.47 -6.85 3.38
C GLN A 78 12.03 -6.68 1.92
N ILE A 79 12.96 -6.52 0.98
CA ILE A 79 12.65 -6.49 -0.45
C ILE A 79 12.00 -7.80 -0.90
N GLU A 80 12.57 -8.95 -0.51
CA GLU A 80 11.99 -10.25 -0.87
C GLU A 80 10.62 -10.46 -0.22
N ALA A 81 10.45 -10.06 1.05
CA ALA A 81 9.14 -10.11 1.71
C ALA A 81 8.09 -9.24 1.00
N LEU A 82 8.45 -8.02 0.60
CA LEU A 82 7.55 -7.11 -0.14
C LEU A 82 7.19 -7.64 -1.53
N LYS A 83 8.13 -8.29 -2.23
CA LYS A 83 7.86 -8.93 -3.52
C LYS A 83 6.87 -10.07 -3.37
N GLN A 84 7.06 -10.94 -2.37
CA GLN A 84 6.13 -12.03 -2.08
C GLN A 84 4.74 -11.48 -1.75
N GLN A 85 4.66 -10.46 -0.88
CA GLN A 85 3.38 -9.82 -0.57
C GLN A 85 2.68 -9.24 -1.79
N ARG A 86 3.44 -8.67 -2.74
CA ARG A 86 2.87 -8.18 -4.00
C ARG A 86 2.30 -9.33 -4.83
N GLU A 87 3.04 -10.41 -4.99
CA GLU A 87 2.56 -11.59 -5.73
C GLU A 87 1.30 -12.20 -5.11
N ASP A 88 1.26 -12.29 -3.78
CA ASP A 88 0.08 -12.78 -3.04
C ASP A 88 -1.13 -11.86 -3.25
N LEU A 89 -0.91 -10.53 -3.22
CA LEU A 89 -1.96 -9.54 -3.47
C LEU A 89 -2.46 -9.59 -4.91
N ASP A 90 -1.57 -9.71 -5.90
CA ASP A 90 -1.93 -9.83 -7.31
C ASP A 90 -2.80 -11.08 -7.53
N GLY A 91 -2.45 -12.21 -6.88
CA GLY A 91 -3.26 -13.42 -6.90
C GLY A 91 -4.64 -13.24 -6.24
N ALA A 92 -4.70 -12.57 -5.10
CA ALA A 92 -5.96 -12.29 -4.41
C ALA A 92 -6.87 -11.38 -5.24
N ILE A 93 -6.32 -10.37 -5.91
CA ILE A 93 -7.03 -9.50 -6.84
C ILE A 93 -7.62 -10.32 -7.99
N GLY A 94 -6.81 -11.16 -8.65
CA GLY A 94 -7.28 -11.98 -9.76
C GLY A 94 -8.41 -12.95 -9.37
N MET A 95 -8.35 -13.54 -8.17
CA MET A 95 -9.44 -14.36 -7.65
C MET A 95 -10.73 -13.56 -7.42
N ALA A 96 -10.61 -12.35 -6.87
CA ALA A 96 -11.76 -11.48 -6.65
C ALA A 96 -12.38 -11.01 -7.97
N GLU A 97 -11.57 -10.65 -8.96
CA GLU A 97 -12.03 -10.26 -10.30
C GLU A 97 -12.78 -11.40 -11.00
N ALA A 98 -12.22 -12.61 -10.99
CA ALA A 98 -12.88 -13.78 -11.57
C ALA A 98 -14.22 -14.09 -10.87
N ALA A 99 -14.28 -13.93 -9.54
CA ALA A 99 -15.50 -14.09 -8.79
C ALA A 99 -16.54 -13.02 -9.15
N CYS A 100 -16.14 -11.75 -9.27
CA CYS A 100 -17.00 -10.67 -9.73
C CYS A 100 -17.56 -10.97 -11.12
N GLN A 101 -16.71 -11.34 -12.09
CA GLN A 101 -17.14 -11.67 -13.44
C GLN A 101 -18.18 -12.81 -13.46
N ALA A 102 -17.92 -13.90 -12.72
CA ALA A 102 -18.86 -15.02 -12.65
C ALA A 102 -20.21 -14.61 -12.03
N MET A 103 -20.20 -13.74 -11.03
CA MET A 103 -21.41 -13.20 -10.42
C MET A 103 -22.16 -12.28 -11.38
N GLU A 104 -21.45 -11.41 -12.11
CA GLU A 104 -22.02 -10.50 -13.10
C GLU A 104 -22.67 -11.26 -14.26
N GLU A 105 -22.00 -12.28 -14.81
CA GLU A 105 -22.57 -13.14 -15.86
C GLU A 105 -23.87 -13.82 -15.39
N ARG A 106 -23.85 -14.37 -14.17
CA ARG A 106 -25.02 -15.04 -13.59
C ARG A 106 -26.18 -14.07 -13.33
N LEU A 107 -25.89 -12.89 -12.80
CA LEU A 107 -26.88 -11.85 -12.56
C LEU A 107 -27.45 -11.33 -13.88
N GLY A 108 -26.62 -11.06 -14.88
CA GLY A 108 -27.06 -10.64 -16.21
C GLY A 108 -28.02 -11.63 -16.86
N ALA A 109 -27.82 -12.93 -16.65
CA ALA A 109 -28.69 -13.98 -17.19
C ALA A 109 -30.01 -14.16 -16.41
N THR A 110 -30.09 -13.79 -15.13
CA THR A 110 -31.24 -14.12 -14.26
C THR A 110 -31.98 -12.91 -13.71
N ARG A 111 -31.26 -11.87 -13.30
CA ARG A 111 -31.73 -10.64 -12.67
C ARG A 111 -30.81 -9.47 -13.06
N PRO A 112 -30.83 -9.04 -14.35
CA PRO A 112 -29.95 -7.96 -14.83
C PRO A 112 -30.23 -6.61 -14.14
N ASP A 113 -31.42 -6.44 -13.57
CA ASP A 113 -31.82 -5.30 -12.73
C ASP A 113 -30.98 -5.14 -11.46
N LEU A 114 -30.29 -6.19 -11.01
CA LEU A 114 -29.47 -6.19 -9.81
C LEU A 114 -27.97 -5.95 -10.08
N LEU A 115 -27.58 -5.77 -11.34
CA LEU A 115 -26.18 -5.45 -11.67
C LEU A 115 -25.80 -4.04 -11.17
N PRO A 116 -24.56 -3.84 -10.70
CA PRO A 116 -24.06 -2.50 -10.41
C PRO A 116 -24.15 -1.63 -11.68
N GLY A 117 -24.85 -0.48 -11.61
CA GLY A 117 -25.14 0.34 -12.80
C GLY A 117 -26.30 -0.16 -13.67
N ALA A 118 -27.19 -1.02 -13.17
CA ALA A 118 -28.35 -1.54 -13.91
C ALA A 118 -29.25 -0.47 -14.55
N GLU A 119 -29.30 0.75 -14.02
CA GLU A 119 -29.98 1.89 -14.67
C GLU A 119 -29.37 2.23 -16.05
N GLU A 120 -28.05 2.09 -16.22
CA GLU A 120 -27.34 2.27 -17.50
C GLU A 120 -27.47 1.02 -18.41
N TYR A 121 -27.54 -0.17 -17.81
CA TYR A 121 -27.66 -1.43 -18.55
C TYR A 121 -29.04 -1.63 -19.20
N GLU A 122 -30.13 -1.20 -18.55
CA GLU A 122 -31.48 -1.17 -19.15
C GLU A 122 -31.53 -0.31 -20.42
N GLN A 123 -30.80 0.82 -20.44
CA GLN A 123 -30.72 1.71 -21.61
C GLN A 123 -29.94 1.07 -22.76
N ILE A 124 -28.86 0.33 -22.45
CA ILE A 124 -28.10 -0.44 -23.44
C ILE A 124 -28.93 -1.60 -23.99
N LEU A 125 -29.73 -2.28 -23.17
CA LEU A 125 -30.62 -3.36 -23.63
C LEU A 125 -31.76 -2.82 -24.50
N ARG A 126 -32.40 -1.71 -24.11
CA ARG A 126 -33.43 -1.03 -24.91
C ARG A 126 -32.89 -0.53 -26.24
N SER A 127 -31.68 0.02 -26.28
CA SER A 127 -31.06 0.47 -27.54
C SER A 127 -30.67 -0.68 -28.47
N ARG A 128 -30.29 -1.85 -27.94
CA ARG A 128 -30.03 -3.06 -28.75
C ARG A 128 -31.31 -3.75 -29.23
N LEU A 129 -32.36 -3.79 -28.41
CA LEU A 129 -33.66 -4.39 -28.79
C LEU A 129 -34.45 -3.53 -29.79
N ASN A 130 -34.26 -2.21 -29.77
CA ASN A 130 -34.91 -1.30 -30.71
C ASN A 130 -34.20 -1.21 -32.08
N HIS A 131 -33.04 -1.85 -32.26
CA HIS A 131 -32.28 -1.82 -33.52
C HIS A 131 -32.41 -3.10 -34.37
N ASP A 132 -33.34 -4.00 -34.02
CA ASP A 132 -33.65 -5.21 -34.78
C ASP A 132 -35.07 -5.21 -35.38
N GLU A 133 -35.57 -4.02 -35.77
CA GLU A 133 -36.72 -3.91 -36.69
C GLU A 133 -36.25 -3.48 -38.09
N HIS A 134 -35.58 -4.39 -38.81
CA HIS A 134 -35.82 -4.59 -40.25
C HIS A 134 -34.91 -5.69 -40.80
N HIS A 135 -35.43 -6.92 -40.81
CA HIS A 135 -35.02 -7.91 -41.80
C HIS A 135 -36.28 -8.41 -42.55
N PRO A 136 -36.48 -8.02 -43.83
CA PRO A 136 -37.64 -8.46 -44.58
C PRO A 136 -37.34 -9.84 -45.16
N PHE A 137 -37.88 -10.90 -44.57
CA PHE A 137 -38.02 -12.20 -45.23
C PHE A 137 -39.48 -12.62 -45.25
N LYS A 138 -40.14 -12.37 -46.40
CA LYS A 138 -41.39 -13.03 -46.76
C LYS A 138 -41.09 -14.47 -47.15
N ALA A 139 -41.73 -15.43 -46.50
CA ALA A 139 -41.92 -16.78 -47.02
C ALA A 139 -43.41 -17.15 -46.95
N ARG A 140 -43.86 -17.79 -48.03
CA ARG A 140 -45.24 -18.04 -48.49
C ARG A 140 -46.09 -18.93 -47.56
N ALA A 141 -47.39 -18.66 -47.57
CA ALA A 141 -48.45 -19.63 -47.91
C ALA A 141 -49.57 -18.87 -48.64
#